data_AF-A0A1C9ZXL2-F1
#
_entry.id   AF-A0A1C9ZXL2-F1
#
_cell.length_a   1.000
_cell.length_b   1.000
_cell.length_c   1.000
_cell.angle_alpha   90.00
_cell.angle_beta   90.00
_cell.angle_gamma   90.00
#
_symmetry.space_group_name_H-M   'P 1'
#
loop_
_entity.id
_entity.type
_entity.pdbx_description
1 polymer ?
#
loop_
_entity_poly.entity_id
_entity_poly.type
_entity_poly.pdbx_seq_one_letter_code
_entity_poly.pdbx_strand_id
1 'polypeptide(L)' 'AAAMLFNNNVDSATGFYQPLMKINSAQDLIKNKEHVLLKAKIIGYGNVSLGTNSISNVNLIEQFKERLALYN' A
#
# COMPACT_ATOMS: atom_id res chain seq x y z
N ALA A 1 -1.06 3.23 17.29
CA ALA A 1 -1.06 2.18 16.25
C ALA A 1 -1.60 2.80 14.97
N ALA A 2 -1.23 2.29 13.81
CA ALA A 2 -1.78 2.71 12.52
C ALA A 2 -2.49 1.53 11.85
N ALA A 3 -3.49 1.80 11.01
CA ALA A 3 -4.20 0.79 10.24
C ALA A 3 -4.19 1.17 8.75
N MET A 4 -3.69 0.28 7.91
CA MET A 4 -3.72 0.38 6.46
C MET A 4 -4.91 -0.42 5.94
N LEU A 5 -6.01 0.29 5.69
CA LEU A 5 -7.24 -0.30 5.17
C LEU A 5 -7.37 -0.02 3.69
N PHE A 6 -7.60 -1.06 2.90
CA PHE A 6 -7.67 -0.99 1.45
C PHE A 6 -8.76 -1.89 0.89
N ASN A 7 -9.09 -1.69 -0.38
CA ASN A 7 -10.10 -2.46 -1.10
C ASN A 7 -9.51 -3.00 -2.42
N ASN A 8 -10.31 -3.77 -3.15
CA ASN A 8 -9.99 -4.31 -4.46
C ASN A 8 -10.51 -3.44 -5.61
N ASN A 9 -10.80 -2.16 -5.36
CA ASN A 9 -11.27 -1.27 -6.42
C ASN A 9 -10.11 -1.01 -7.38
N VAL A 10 -10.37 -1.31 -8.65
CA VAL A 10 -9.45 -1.04 -9.76
C VAL A 10 -9.80 0.32 -10.35
N ASP A 11 -8.80 1.18 -10.49
CA ASP A 11 -8.92 2.44 -11.19
C ASP A 11 -9.05 2.17 -12.69
N SER A 12 -10.16 2.57 -13.29
CA SER A 12 -10.44 2.31 -14.70
C SER A 12 -9.48 3.00 -15.66
N ALA A 13 -8.82 4.08 -15.25
CA ALA A 13 -7.86 4.79 -16.09
C ALA A 13 -6.49 4.10 -16.10
N THR A 14 -6.13 3.41 -15.02
CA THR A 14 -4.81 2.75 -14.90
C THR A 14 -4.87 1.24 -15.06
N GLY A 15 -6.02 0.60 -14.81
CA GLY A 15 -6.15 -0.85 -14.76
C GLY A 15 -5.54 -1.49 -13.51
N PHE A 16 -5.09 -0.69 -12.53
CA PHE A 16 -4.49 -1.14 -11.27
C PHE A 16 -5.36 -0.77 -10.06
N TYR A 17 -5.08 -1.39 -8.91
CA TYR A 17 -5.71 -0.99 -7.65
C TYR A 17 -5.44 0.48 -7.35
N GLN A 18 -6.42 1.16 -6.75
CA GLN A 18 -6.22 2.52 -6.29
C GLN A 18 -5.09 2.56 -5.22
N PRO A 19 -4.04 3.37 -5.43
CA PRO A 19 -2.91 3.41 -4.51
C PRO A 19 -3.31 4.11 -3.20
N LEU A 20 -2.85 3.57 -2.08
CA LEU A 20 -2.99 4.17 -0.75
C LEU A 20 -1.98 5.28 -0.51
N MET A 21 -0.83 5.21 -1.19
CA MET A 21 0.21 6.22 -1.11
C MET A 21 0.81 6.45 -2.49
N LYS A 22 0.99 7.73 -2.81
CA LYS A 22 1.59 8.21 -4.05
C LYS A 22 2.85 9.01 -3.71
N ILE A 23 3.99 8.59 -4.24
CA ILE A 23 5.22 9.38 -4.21
C ILE A 23 5.43 9.94 -5.60
N ASN A 24 5.11 11.22 -5.76
CA ASN A 24 5.37 11.93 -7.00
C ASN A 24 6.84 12.33 -7.07
N SER A 25 7.35 12.54 -8.28
CA SER A 25 8.74 12.93 -8.51
C SER A 25 9.75 11.92 -7.93
N ALA A 26 9.44 10.62 -8.00
CA ALA A 26 10.24 9.54 -7.45
C ALA A 26 11.62 9.38 -8.12
N GLN A 27 11.81 9.93 -9.32
CA GLN A 27 13.09 10.06 -10.02
C GLN A 27 14.12 10.88 -9.23
N ASP A 28 13.67 11.80 -8.37
CA ASP A 28 14.53 12.67 -7.57
C ASP A 28 14.94 12.02 -6.24
N LEU A 29 14.41 10.84 -5.91
CA LEU A 29 14.78 10.13 -4.69
C LEU A 29 16.24 9.67 -4.76
N ILE A 30 16.95 9.90 -3.64
CA ILE A 30 18.32 9.40 -3.47
C ILE A 30 18.28 7.87 -3.55
N LYS A 31 18.95 7.31 -4.57
CA LYS A 31 19.07 5.87 -4.78
C LYS A 31 19.86 5.23 -3.65
N ASN A 32 19.58 3.95 -3.39
CA ASN A 32 20.29 3.12 -2.39
C ASN A 32 20.21 3.66 -0.96
N LYS A 33 19.19 4.46 -0.65
CA LYS A 33 18.90 4.97 0.69
C LYS A 33 17.51 4.51 1.11
N GLU A 34 17.38 4.10 2.38
CA GLU A 34 16.08 3.83 2.97
C GLU A 34 15.33 5.14 3.18
N HIS A 35 14.13 5.23 2.58
CA HIS A 35 13.20 6.34 2.77
C HIS A 35 12.04 5.85 3.64
N VAL A 36 12.00 6.26 4.90
CA VAL A 36 10.96 5.84 5.85
C VAL A 36 9.68 6.62 5.57
N LEU A 37 8.64 5.94 5.09
CA LEU A 37 7.34 6.53 4.75
C LEU A 37 6.37 6.56 5.95
N LEU A 38 6.49 5.61 6.87
CA LEU A 38 5.67 5.53 8.07
C LEU A 38 6.40 4.78 9.18
N LYS A 39 6.26 5.28 10.41
CA LYS A 39 6.75 4.60 11.62
C LYS A 39 5.68 4.62 12.70
N ALA A 40 5.30 3.45 13.19
CA ALA A 40 4.36 3.30 14.30
C ALA A 40 4.72 2.07 15.14
N LYS A 41 4.29 2.04 16.40
CA LYS A 41 4.51 0.89 17.31
C LYS A 41 3.88 -0.41 16.79
N ILE A 42 2.72 -0.31 16.15
CA ILE A 42 1.99 -1.40 15.50
C ILE A 42 1.36 -0.82 14.24
N ILE A 43 1.50 -1.53 13.12
CA ILE A 43 0.83 -1.25 11.85
C ILE A 43 -0.01 -2.49 11.51
N GLY A 44 -1.34 -2.32 11.50
CA GLY A 44 -2.27 -3.34 11.04
C GLY A 44 -2.58 -3.16 9.56
N TYR A 45 -2.80 -4.26 8.85
CA TYR A 45 -3.19 -4.27 7.44
C TYR A 45 -4.56 -4.95 7.31
N GLY A 46 -5.42 -4.45 6.42
CA GLY A 46 -6.76 -5.01 6.23
C GLY A 46 -7.34 -4.72 4.85
N ASN A 47 -7.89 -5.76 4.22
CA ASN A 47 -8.63 -5.62 2.97
C ASN A 47 -10.14 -5.71 3.23
N VAL A 48 -10.85 -4.60 3.07
CA VAL A 48 -12.29 -4.52 3.37
C VAL A 48 -13.17 -5.18 2.32
N SER A 49 -12.62 -5.52 1.15
CA SER A 49 -13.35 -6.19 0.06
C SER A 49 -13.46 -7.70 0.22
N LEU A 50 -12.73 -8.32 1.14
CA LEU A 50 -12.61 -9.78 1.24
C LEU A 50 -13.62 -10.42 2.22
N GLY A 51 -14.50 -9.61 2.83
CA GLY A 51 -15.45 -10.08 3.84
C GLY A 51 -14.75 -10.61 5.09
N THR A 52 -15.45 -11.36 5.94
CA THR A 52 -14.88 -12.02 7.14
C THR A 52 -13.95 -13.20 6.83
N ASN A 53 -13.51 -13.37 5.57
CA ASN A 53 -12.61 -14.46 5.20
C ASN A 53 -11.22 -14.16 5.77
N SER A 54 -10.80 -14.97 6.75
CA SER A 54 -9.49 -14.88 7.39
C SER A 54 -8.37 -15.10 6.37
N ILE A 55 -7.76 -14.00 5.94
CA ILE A 55 -6.54 -14.01 5.14
C ILE A 55 -5.34 -13.83 6.07
N SER A 56 -4.27 -14.57 5.83
CA SER A 56 -3.05 -14.47 6.63
C SER A 56 -2.45 -13.05 6.55
N ASN A 57 -1.87 -12.57 7.65
CA ASN A 57 -1.31 -11.21 7.74
C ASN A 57 -0.18 -10.95 6.71
N VAL A 58 0.60 -11.98 6.36
CA VAL A 58 1.65 -11.89 5.32
C VAL A 58 1.04 -11.53 3.95
N ASN A 59 -0.10 -12.12 3.61
CA ASN A 59 -0.80 -11.82 2.36
C ASN A 59 -1.33 -10.36 2.35
N LEU A 60 -1.76 -9.83 3.49
CA LEU A 60 -2.22 -8.44 3.58
C LEU A 60 -1.09 -7.41 3.42
N ILE A 61 0.14 -7.72 3.89
CA ILE A 61 1.30 -6.84 3.69
C ILE A 61 1.69 -6.77 2.21
N GLU A 62 1.68 -7.90 1.49
CA GLU A 62 1.98 -7.92 0.06
C GLU A 62 0.91 -7.17 -0.75
N GLN A 63 -0.38 -7.37 -0.45
CA GLN A 63 -1.46 -6.59 -1.07
C GLN A 63 -1.33 -5.09 -0.80
N PHE A 64 -0.86 -4.69 0.38
CA PHE A 64 -0.59 -3.28 0.66
C PHE A 64 0.53 -2.71 -0.23
N LYS A 65 1.62 -3.47 -0.46
CA LYS A 65 2.72 -3.03 -1.33
C LYS A 65 2.28 -2.81 -2.77
N GLU A 66 1.36 -3.62 -3.28
CA GLU A 66 0.74 -3.43 -4.61
C GLU A 66 -0.04 -2.12 -4.74
N ARG A 67 -0.34 -1.46 -3.61
CA ARG A 67 -1.06 -0.18 -3.53
C ARG A 67 -0.15 0.99 -3.16
N LEU A 68 1.17 0.82 -3.31
CA LEU A 68 2.16 1.90 -3.23
C LEU A 68 2.60 2.28 -4.64
N ALA A 69 2.37 3.53 -5.04
CA ALA A 69 2.74 4.02 -6.36
C ALA A 69 3.87 5.04 -6.28
N LEU A 70 4.93 4.80 -7.05
CA LEU A 70 6.04 5.74 -7.28
C LEU A 70 5.91 6.27 -8.72
N TYR A 71 5.78 7.58 -8.85
CA TYR A 71 5.64 8.26 -10.15
C TYR A 71 6.92 9.01 -10.47
N ASN A 72 7.44 8.82 -11.68
CA ASN A 72 8.54 9.61 -12.24
C ASN A 72 8.07 10.97 -12.75
#